data_AF-A0A965ASD5-F1
#
_entry.id   AF-A0A965ASD5-F1
#
_cell.length_a   1.000
_cell.length_b   1.000
_cell.length_c   1.000
_cell.angle_alpha   90.00
_cell.angle_beta   90.00
_cell.angle_gamma   90.00
#
_symmetry.space_group_name_H-M   'P 1'
#
loop_
_entity.id
_entity.type
_entity.pdbx_description
1 polymer ?
#
loop_
_entity_poly.entity_id
_entity_poly.type
_entity_poly.pdbx_seq_one_letter_code
_entity_poly.pdbx_strand_id
1 'polypeptide(L)'
;MMKSTKNLLLVLAVILILLGLFKPDLSFLTPTINPNNVDVVELVAPTDKTVKKEADDVVLLLKNAKADKLDLFRLRDLCLDLGRLVELDEENEVIKSTEEIRQANSLSGAMLRLDIKGKYANLPKESQDVIVASIGDDHINLSKELRPKAVAGFNALAWAYNEASK
;
A
#
# COMPACT_ATOMS: atom_id res chain seq x y z
N MET A 1 -27.54 26.79 51.39
CA MET A 1 -26.45 26.04 52.07
C MET A 1 -25.40 25.65 51.02
N MET A 2 -24.48 26.56 50.70
CA MET A 2 -23.59 26.54 49.53
C MET A 2 -22.15 26.17 49.95
N LYS A 3 -22.00 25.06 50.70
CA LYS A 3 -20.72 24.66 51.32
C LYS A 3 -19.99 23.51 50.61
N SER A 4 -20.70 22.70 49.82
CA SER A 4 -20.13 21.50 49.17
C SER A 4 -19.31 21.82 47.91
N THR A 5 -19.76 22.74 47.07
CA THR A 5 -19.12 23.07 45.78
C THR A 5 -17.75 23.73 45.90
N LYS A 6 -17.53 24.56 46.91
CA LYS A 6 -16.22 25.22 47.14
C LYS A 6 -15.15 24.22 47.54
N ASN A 7 -15.52 23.24 48.37
CA ASN A 7 -14.60 22.18 48.79
C ASN A 7 -14.28 21.23 47.62
N LEU A 8 -15.26 20.91 46.78
CA LEU A 8 -15.06 20.14 45.56
C LEU A 8 -14.11 20.84 44.59
N LEU A 9 -14.31 22.15 44.37
CA LEU A 9 -13.47 22.96 43.49
C LEU A 9 -12.02 23.01 43.97
N LEU A 10 -11.81 23.14 45.28
CA LEU A 10 -10.48 23.21 45.88
C LEU A 10 -9.75 21.88 45.77
N VAL A 11 -10.45 20.76 45.97
CA VAL A 11 -9.90 19.41 45.75
C VAL A 11 -9.53 19.20 44.27
N LEU A 12 -10.38 19.63 43.33
CA LEU A 12 -10.11 19.53 41.90
C LEU A 12 -8.89 20.36 41.47
N ALA A 13 -8.74 21.57 42.04
CA ALA A 13 -7.59 22.42 41.79
C ALA A 13 -6.28 21.78 42.27
N VAL A 14 -6.27 21.16 43.46
CA VAL A 14 -5.09 20.45 43.99
C VAL A 14 -4.74 19.25 43.10
N ILE A 15 -5.73 18.50 42.63
CA ILE A 15 -5.50 17.37 41.71
C ILE A 15 -4.89 17.85 40.39
N LEU A 16 -5.39 18.95 39.81
CA LEU A 16 -4.85 19.51 38.56
C LEU A 16 -3.40 20.01 38.72
N ILE A 17 -3.08 20.64 39.85
CA ILE A 17 -1.71 21.06 40.17
C ILE A 17 -0.78 19.86 40.29
N LEU A 18 -1.22 18.78 40.94
CA LEU A 18 -0.46 17.53 41.05
C LEU A 18 -0.27 16.84 39.70
N LEU A 19 -1.30 16.80 38.85
CA LEU A 19 -1.19 16.28 37.48
C LEU A 19 -0.19 17.10 36.64
N GLY A 20 -0.15 18.42 36.81
CA GLY A 20 0.81 19.30 36.12
C GLY A 20 2.26 19.16 36.59
N LEU A 21 2.47 18.96 37.90
CA LEU A 21 3.81 18.80 38.49
C LEU A 21 4.40 17.41 38.21
N PHE A 22 3.60 16.36 38.37
CA PHE A 22 4.08 14.99 38.23
C PHE A 22 3.99 14.45 36.80
N LYS A 23 3.25 15.12 35.91
CA LYS A 23 3.01 14.70 34.52
C LYS A 23 2.85 13.18 34.39
N PRO A 24 1.92 12.57 35.16
CA PRO A 24 1.74 11.13 35.10
C PRO A 24 1.37 10.73 33.68
N ASP A 25 1.79 9.54 33.26
CA ASP A 25 1.44 9.01 31.95
C ASP A 25 -0.07 8.73 31.90
N LEU A 26 -0.80 9.61 31.21
CA LEU A 26 -2.24 9.53 30.99
C LEU A 26 -2.58 8.82 29.67
N SER A 27 -1.65 8.08 29.07
CA SER A 27 -1.88 7.27 27.86
C SER A 27 -3.03 6.26 27.98
N PHE A 28 -3.46 5.93 29.20
CA PHE A 28 -4.66 5.12 29.42
C PHE A 28 -5.98 5.83 29.08
N LEU A 29 -5.99 7.18 29.01
CA LEU A 29 -7.16 7.98 28.64
C LEU A 29 -7.23 8.26 27.14
N THR A 30 -6.14 8.03 26.40
CA THR A 30 -6.22 8.07 24.93
C THR A 30 -6.95 6.82 24.47
N PRO A 31 -8.06 6.93 23.73
CA PRO A 31 -8.67 5.75 23.11
C PRO A 31 -7.58 5.09 22.26
N THR A 32 -7.30 3.83 22.56
CA THR A 32 -6.55 2.97 21.64
C THR A 32 -7.33 2.98 20.34
N ILE A 33 -6.83 3.74 19.37
CA ILE A 33 -7.20 3.55 17.97
C ILE A 33 -6.71 2.13 17.69
N ASN A 34 -7.60 1.15 17.82
CA ASN A 34 -7.39 -0.13 17.17
C ASN A 34 -7.15 0.26 15.70
N PRO A 35 -5.96 0.02 15.12
CA PRO A 35 -5.89 0.05 13.68
C PRO A 35 -6.95 -0.96 13.25
N ASN A 36 -7.99 -0.47 12.58
CA ASN A 36 -9.00 -1.32 11.97
C ASN A 36 -8.23 -2.47 11.34
N ASN A 37 -8.62 -3.71 11.65
CA ASN A 37 -8.13 -4.88 10.92
C ASN A 37 -8.19 -4.48 9.44
N VAL A 38 -7.03 -4.24 8.85
CA VAL A 38 -6.91 -3.97 7.43
C VAL A 38 -7.52 -5.21 6.82
N ASP A 39 -8.66 -5.04 6.16
CA ASP A 39 -9.35 -6.10 5.45
C ASP A 39 -8.24 -6.80 4.65
N VAL A 40 -7.91 -8.03 5.03
CA VAL A 40 -6.84 -8.75 4.38
C VAL A 40 -7.42 -9.07 3.02
N VAL A 41 -7.17 -8.20 2.05
CA VAL A 41 -7.53 -8.44 0.66
C VAL A 41 -6.86 -9.75 0.32
N GLU A 42 -7.67 -10.81 0.23
CA GLU A 42 -7.17 -12.13 -0.13
C GLU A 42 -6.83 -12.07 -1.62
N LEU A 43 -5.58 -11.72 -1.88
CA LEU A 43 -5.08 -11.63 -3.24
C LEU A 43 -4.99 -13.04 -3.82
N VAL A 44 -5.71 -13.23 -4.92
CA VAL A 44 -5.75 -14.50 -5.64
C VAL A 44 -4.54 -14.58 -6.55
N ALA A 45 -3.90 -15.75 -6.59
CA ALA A 45 -2.77 -15.99 -7.49
C ALA A 45 -3.19 -15.83 -8.96
N PRO A 46 -2.27 -15.37 -9.84
CA PRO A 46 -2.56 -15.26 -11.28
C PRO A 46 -2.92 -16.63 -11.88
N THR A 47 -3.99 -16.67 -12.67
CA THR A 47 -4.45 -17.90 -13.35
C THR A 47 -3.66 -18.18 -14.63
N ASP A 48 -3.18 -17.13 -15.30
CA ASP A 48 -2.30 -17.25 -16.47
C ASP A 48 -0.92 -17.77 -16.03
N LYS A 49 -0.46 -18.86 -16.67
CA LYS A 49 0.80 -19.54 -16.32
C LYS A 49 2.04 -18.67 -16.59
N THR A 50 2.00 -17.84 -17.63
CA THR A 50 3.10 -16.96 -18.01
C THR A 50 3.22 -15.85 -16.99
N VAL A 51 2.12 -15.16 -16.71
CA VAL A 51 2.06 -14.09 -15.70
C VAL A 51 2.42 -14.63 -14.31
N LYS A 52 1.93 -15.84 -13.99
CA LYS A 52 2.26 -16.50 -12.72
C LYS A 52 3.75 -16.79 -12.59
N LYS A 53 4.40 -17.29 -13.64
CA LYS A 53 5.85 -17.55 -13.63
C LYS A 53 6.64 -16.28 -13.31
N GLU A 54 6.39 -15.20 -14.04
CA GLU A 54 7.09 -13.92 -13.81
C GLU A 54 6.77 -13.35 -12.42
N ALA A 55 5.54 -13.51 -11.93
CA ALA A 55 5.18 -13.11 -10.57
C ALA A 55 5.89 -13.95 -9.49
N ASP A 56 6.06 -15.26 -9.72
CA ASP A 56 6.83 -16.15 -8.84
C ASP A 56 8.32 -15.76 -8.83
N ASP A 57 8.88 -15.30 -9.94
CA ASP A 57 10.26 -14.80 -10.03
C ASP A 57 10.45 -13.52 -9.18
N VAL A 58 9.46 -12.62 -9.17
CA VAL A 58 9.42 -11.45 -8.25
C VAL A 58 9.37 -11.90 -6.79
N VAL A 59 8.54 -12.89 -6.45
CA VAL A 59 8.48 -13.44 -5.08
C VAL A 59 9.84 -13.99 -4.66
N LEU A 60 10.48 -14.78 -5.52
CA LEU A 60 11.77 -15.39 -5.24
C LEU A 60 12.86 -14.33 -5.02
N LEU A 61 12.90 -13.30 -5.89
CA LEU A 61 13.82 -12.18 -5.77
C LEU A 61 13.70 -11.49 -4.41
N LEU A 62 12.48 -11.14 -4.02
CA LEU A 62 12.23 -10.37 -2.79
C LEU A 62 12.46 -11.21 -1.53
N LYS A 63 12.14 -12.51 -1.56
CA LYS A 63 12.46 -13.45 -0.46
C LYS A 63 13.98 -13.62 -0.30
N ASN A 64 14.71 -13.77 -1.41
CA ASN A 64 16.18 -13.88 -1.39
C ASN A 64 16.85 -12.57 -0.91
N ALA A 65 16.30 -11.42 -1.30
CA ALA A 65 16.76 -10.12 -0.86
C ALA A 65 16.37 -9.80 0.61
N LYS A 66 15.55 -10.64 1.25
CA LYS A 66 14.97 -10.41 2.58
C LYS A 66 14.31 -9.04 2.65
N ALA A 67 13.45 -8.76 1.68
CA ALA A 67 12.78 -7.48 1.55
C ALA A 67 12.02 -7.09 2.82
N ASP A 68 12.04 -5.80 3.13
CA ASP A 68 11.36 -5.26 4.30
C ASP A 68 9.83 -5.38 4.13
N LYS A 69 9.13 -5.88 5.15
CA LYS A 69 7.68 -6.12 5.05
C LYS A 69 6.89 -4.84 4.79
N LEU A 70 7.32 -3.70 5.32
CA LEU A 70 6.63 -2.42 5.08
C LEU A 70 6.78 -1.98 3.63
N ASP A 71 7.94 -2.20 3.02
CA ASP A 71 8.13 -1.92 1.58
C ASP A 71 7.21 -2.80 0.73
N LEU A 72 7.11 -4.09 1.06
CA LEU A 72 6.25 -5.03 0.35
C LEU A 72 4.78 -4.66 0.44
N PHE A 73 4.29 -4.22 1.61
CA PHE A 73 2.91 -3.76 1.74
C PHE A 73 2.66 -2.46 0.96
N ARG A 74 3.59 -1.52 0.99
CA ARG A 74 3.48 -0.27 0.20
C ARG A 74 3.46 -0.55 -1.31
N LEU A 75 4.30 -1.48 -1.77
CA LEU A 75 4.34 -1.91 -3.17
C LEU A 75 3.05 -2.64 -3.58
N ARG A 76 2.54 -3.52 -2.72
CA ARG A 76 1.24 -4.19 -2.92
C ARG A 76 0.13 -3.16 -3.09
N ASP A 77 0.00 -2.24 -2.14
CA ASP A 77 -1.09 -1.26 -2.13
C ASP A 77 -0.97 -0.33 -3.34
N LEU A 78 0.25 0.09 -3.69
CA LEU A 78 0.51 0.85 -4.93
C LEU A 78 0.01 0.13 -6.18
N CYS A 79 0.30 -1.17 -6.32
CA CYS A 79 -0.17 -1.93 -7.48
C CYS A 79 -1.68 -2.09 -7.50
N LEU A 80 -2.33 -2.27 -6.34
CA LEU A 80 -3.79 -2.31 -6.26
C LEU A 80 -4.42 -0.96 -6.66
N ASP A 81 -3.84 0.14 -6.22
CA ASP A 81 -4.29 1.48 -6.59
C ASP A 81 -4.13 1.74 -8.09
N LEU A 82 -3.01 1.32 -8.69
CA LEU A 82 -2.80 1.43 -10.13
C LEU A 82 -3.77 0.56 -10.94
N GLY A 83 -4.00 -0.69 -10.50
CA GLY A 83 -5.01 -1.57 -11.10
C GLY A 83 -6.40 -0.94 -11.03
N ARG A 84 -6.77 -0.39 -9.86
CA ARG A 84 -8.05 0.29 -9.67
C ARG A 84 -8.18 1.53 -10.53
N LEU A 85 -7.11 2.30 -10.69
CA LEU A 85 -7.09 3.47 -11.57
C LEU A 85 -7.33 3.08 -13.03
N VAL A 86 -6.71 1.99 -13.51
CA VAL A 86 -6.93 1.49 -14.87
C VAL A 86 -8.35 0.94 -15.07
N GLU A 87 -8.91 0.30 -14.05
CA GLU A 87 -10.28 -0.24 -14.03
C GLU A 87 -11.35 0.86 -14.05
N LEU A 88 -11.19 1.91 -13.22
CA LEU A 88 -12.17 2.99 -13.13
C LEU A 88 -12.16 3.94 -14.33
N ASP A 89 -11.10 3.89 -15.13
CA ASP A 89 -10.85 4.83 -16.21
C ASP A 89 -11.50 4.44 -17.55
N GLU A 90 -12.44 3.49 -17.55
CA GLU A 90 -13.18 3.05 -18.75
C GLU A 90 -13.96 4.18 -19.47
N GLU A 91 -14.33 5.26 -18.77
CA GLU A 91 -15.13 6.36 -19.32
C GLU A 91 -14.37 7.69 -19.51
N ASN A 92 -13.33 7.98 -18.73
CA ASN A 92 -12.62 9.27 -18.77
C ASN A 92 -11.27 9.22 -19.52
N GLU A 93 -10.72 8.02 -19.76
CA GLU A 93 -9.45 7.78 -20.47
C GLU A 93 -8.28 8.68 -19.99
N VAL A 94 -8.10 8.88 -18.70
CA VAL A 94 -6.94 9.59 -18.13
C VAL A 94 -5.65 8.79 -18.29
N ILE A 95 -5.74 7.45 -18.34
CA ILE A 95 -4.63 6.54 -18.69
C ILE A 95 -4.97 5.81 -19.99
N LYS A 96 -4.42 6.32 -21.09
CA LYS A 96 -4.59 5.88 -22.47
C LYS A 96 -3.50 4.92 -22.93
N SER A 97 -2.32 4.96 -22.32
CA SER A 97 -1.15 4.19 -22.76
C SER A 97 -0.31 3.61 -21.62
N THR A 98 0.54 2.64 -21.94
CA THR A 98 1.53 2.09 -21.00
C THR A 98 2.55 3.15 -20.52
N GLU A 99 2.76 4.22 -21.27
CA GLU A 99 3.63 5.33 -20.86
C GLU A 99 2.98 6.16 -19.73
N GLU A 100 1.67 6.40 -19.79
CA GLU A 100 0.96 7.11 -18.71
C GLU A 100 0.87 6.25 -17.44
N ILE A 101 0.77 4.93 -17.59
CA ILE A 101 0.94 3.98 -16.48
C ILE A 101 2.32 4.15 -15.84
N ARG A 102 3.38 4.21 -16.65
CA ARG A 102 4.77 4.33 -16.17
C ARG A 102 4.98 5.66 -15.43
N GLN A 103 4.39 6.75 -15.94
CA GLN A 103 4.39 8.05 -15.29
C GLN A 103 3.60 8.05 -13.98
N ALA A 104 2.42 7.43 -13.96
CA ALA A 104 1.61 7.27 -12.75
C ALA A 104 2.37 6.48 -11.68
N ASN A 105 3.03 5.37 -12.05
CA ASN A 105 3.86 4.60 -11.14
C ASN A 105 5.04 5.43 -10.58
N SER A 106 5.74 6.17 -11.45
CA SER A 106 6.85 7.04 -11.03
C SER A 106 6.39 8.14 -10.07
N LEU A 107 5.21 8.72 -10.29
CA LEU A 107 4.64 9.77 -9.44
C LEU A 107 4.16 9.19 -8.10
N SER A 108 3.46 8.06 -8.13
CA SER A 108 2.92 7.39 -6.94
C SER A 108 4.03 6.86 -6.02
N GLY A 109 5.17 6.43 -6.56
CA GLY A 109 6.35 6.10 -5.77
C GLY A 109 6.87 7.28 -4.93
N ALA A 110 6.85 8.49 -5.49
CA ALA A 110 7.20 9.71 -4.74
C ALA A 110 6.14 10.07 -3.69
N MET A 111 4.85 9.89 -4.00
CA MET A 111 3.74 10.15 -3.07
C MET A 111 3.78 9.25 -1.84
N LEU A 112 4.10 7.97 -2.01
CA LEU A 112 4.20 6.99 -0.92
C LEU A 112 5.51 7.08 -0.14
N ARG A 113 6.42 8.01 -0.50
CA ARG A 113 7.77 8.13 0.06
C ARG A 113 8.50 6.77 0.09
N LEU A 114 8.35 6.01 -0.98
CA LEU A 114 9.00 4.71 -1.17
C LEU A 114 10.48 4.93 -1.45
N ASP A 115 11.33 4.79 -0.42
CA ASP A 115 12.79 4.82 -0.57
C ASP A 115 13.34 3.41 -0.82
N ILE A 116 12.99 2.87 -1.99
CA ILE A 116 13.39 1.51 -2.42
C ILE A 116 14.30 1.54 -3.65
N LYS A 117 14.67 2.73 -4.13
CA LYS A 117 15.50 2.89 -5.33
C LYS A 117 16.87 2.27 -5.10
N GLY A 118 17.18 1.22 -5.87
CA GLY A 118 18.44 0.47 -5.74
C GLY A 118 18.51 -0.45 -4.52
N LYS A 119 17.47 -0.52 -3.69
CA LYS A 119 17.42 -1.39 -2.50
C LYS A 119 17.30 -2.87 -2.88
N TYR A 120 16.55 -3.16 -3.94
CA TYR A 120 16.33 -4.50 -4.48
C TYR A 120 16.85 -4.56 -5.91
N ALA A 121 17.99 -5.22 -6.10
CA ALA A 121 18.59 -5.40 -7.43
C ALA A 121 17.62 -6.16 -8.34
N ASN A 122 17.52 -5.76 -9.61
CA ASN A 122 16.67 -6.36 -10.64
C ASN A 122 15.15 -6.28 -10.42
N LEU A 123 14.66 -5.79 -9.27
CA LEU A 123 13.22 -5.61 -9.04
C LEU A 123 12.52 -4.82 -10.16
N PRO A 124 13.07 -3.69 -10.69
CA PRO A 124 12.42 -2.98 -11.79
C PRO A 124 12.24 -3.82 -13.05
N LYS A 125 13.20 -4.72 -13.33
CA LYS A 125 13.15 -5.60 -14.50
C LYS A 125 12.11 -6.69 -14.28
N GLU A 126 12.19 -7.44 -13.18
CA GLU A 126 11.27 -8.55 -12.92
C GLU A 126 9.81 -8.05 -12.77
N SER A 127 9.60 -6.88 -12.17
CA SER A 127 8.26 -6.27 -12.11
C SER A 127 7.76 -5.84 -13.51
N GLN A 128 8.64 -5.38 -14.39
CA GLN A 128 8.28 -5.05 -15.77
C GLN A 128 7.90 -6.30 -16.57
N ASP A 129 8.64 -7.40 -16.39
CA ASP A 129 8.41 -8.68 -17.08
C ASP A 129 6.98 -9.21 -16.78
N VAL A 130 6.46 -9.00 -15.57
CA VAL A 130 5.05 -9.32 -15.21
C VAL A 130 4.04 -8.49 -16.01
N ILE A 131 4.28 -7.19 -16.16
CA ILE A 131 3.38 -6.31 -16.92
C ILE A 131 3.44 -6.65 -18.41
N VAL A 132 4.65 -6.88 -18.95
CA VAL A 132 4.84 -7.28 -20.35
C VAL A 132 4.17 -8.63 -20.64
N ALA A 133 4.27 -9.59 -19.73
CA ALA A 133 3.56 -10.86 -19.84
C ALA A 133 2.03 -10.69 -19.84
N SER A 134 1.52 -9.63 -19.22
CA SER A 134 0.08 -9.38 -19.09
C SER A 134 -0.51 -8.63 -20.28
N ILE A 135 0.13 -7.54 -20.72
CA ILE A 135 -0.42 -6.63 -21.74
C ILE A 135 0.44 -6.44 -22.98
N GLY A 136 1.65 -7.01 -23.01
CA GLY A 136 2.62 -6.81 -24.08
C GLY A 136 3.60 -5.67 -23.81
N ASP A 137 4.49 -5.43 -24.77
CA ASP A 137 5.61 -4.50 -24.67
C ASP A 137 5.20 -3.02 -24.80
N ASP A 138 6.17 -2.11 -24.72
CA ASP A 138 5.94 -0.66 -24.63
C ASP A 138 5.11 -0.04 -25.78
N HIS A 139 4.38 1.03 -25.43
CA HIS A 139 3.61 1.93 -26.32
C HIS A 139 2.31 1.36 -26.91
N ILE A 140 1.65 0.48 -26.15
CA ILE A 140 0.33 -0.02 -26.53
C ILE A 140 -0.75 0.90 -25.95
N ASN A 141 -1.68 1.34 -26.81
CA ASN A 141 -2.90 1.99 -26.36
C ASN A 141 -3.76 0.97 -25.59
N LEU A 142 -4.22 1.36 -24.39
CA LEU A 142 -5.08 0.55 -23.54
C LEU A 142 -6.48 0.46 -24.13
N SER A 143 -6.64 -0.46 -25.09
CA SER A 143 -7.95 -0.82 -25.62
C SER A 143 -8.82 -1.44 -24.52
N LYS A 144 -10.14 -1.47 -24.74
CA LYS A 144 -11.10 -2.11 -23.82
C LYS A 144 -10.76 -3.58 -23.52
N GLU A 145 -10.05 -4.25 -24.41
CA GLU A 145 -9.62 -5.65 -24.23
C GLU A 145 -8.32 -5.77 -23.43
N LEU A 146 -7.46 -4.75 -23.45
CA LEU A 146 -6.18 -4.74 -22.76
C LEU A 146 -6.28 -4.20 -21.34
N ARG A 147 -7.28 -3.36 -21.03
CA ARG A 147 -7.51 -2.85 -19.68
C ARG A 147 -7.71 -3.97 -18.64
N PRO A 148 -8.59 -4.97 -18.84
CA PRO A 148 -8.73 -6.07 -17.89
C PRO A 148 -7.43 -6.86 -17.69
N LYS A 149 -6.60 -6.97 -18.73
CA LYS A 149 -5.29 -7.63 -18.65
C LYS A 149 -4.27 -6.79 -17.89
N ALA A 150 -4.29 -5.47 -18.05
CA ALA A 150 -3.47 -4.55 -17.27
C ALA A 150 -3.81 -4.65 -15.78
N VAL A 151 -5.11 -4.62 -15.46
CA VAL A 151 -5.62 -4.82 -14.09
C VAL A 151 -5.15 -6.17 -13.54
N ALA A 152 -5.24 -7.25 -14.33
CA ALA A 152 -4.74 -8.57 -13.93
C ALA A 152 -3.23 -8.57 -13.67
N GLY A 153 -2.43 -7.87 -14.48
CA GLY A 153 -0.99 -7.71 -14.28
C GLY A 153 -0.64 -6.95 -13.00
N PHE A 154 -1.35 -5.86 -12.71
CA PHE A 154 -1.19 -5.14 -11.45
C PHE A 154 -1.61 -5.98 -10.23
N ASN A 155 -2.70 -6.72 -10.34
CA ASN A 155 -3.13 -7.64 -9.29
C ASN A 155 -2.13 -8.79 -9.10
N ALA A 156 -1.49 -9.25 -10.17
CA ALA A 156 -0.42 -10.24 -10.10
C ALA A 156 0.82 -9.72 -9.34
N LEU A 157 1.24 -8.47 -9.61
CA LEU A 157 2.30 -7.83 -8.84
C LEU A 157 1.91 -7.63 -7.38
N ALA A 158 0.69 -7.15 -7.11
CA ALA A 158 0.19 -7.01 -5.75
C ALA A 158 0.22 -8.36 -5.01
N TRP A 159 -0.21 -9.43 -5.67
CA TRP A 159 -0.14 -10.78 -5.15
C TRP A 159 1.31 -11.19 -4.85
N ALA A 160 2.24 -10.96 -5.76
CA ALA A 160 3.65 -11.30 -5.59
C ALA A 160 4.26 -10.58 -4.38
N TYR A 161 4.02 -9.28 -4.22
CA TYR A 161 4.51 -8.52 -3.07
C TYR A 161 3.90 -9.01 -1.74
N ASN A 162 2.61 -9.34 -1.75
CA ASN A 162 1.94 -9.93 -0.58
C ASN A 162 2.51 -11.31 -0.24
N GLU A 163 2.76 -12.15 -1.23
CA GLU A 163 3.33 -13.50 -1.05
C GLU A 163 4.79 -13.46 -0.59
N ALA A 164 5.56 -12.47 -1.03
CA ALA A 164 6.93 -12.22 -0.54
C ALA A 164 6.95 -11.78 0.93
N SER A 165 5.86 -11.18 1.44
CA SER A 165 5.77 -10.67 2.82
C SER A 165 5.44 -11.74 3.87
N LYS A 166 5.01 -12.91 3.40
CA LYS A 166 4.72 -14.11 4.21
C LYS A 166 6.03 -14.82 4.55
#